data_AF-A0A9Q2QLT8-F1
#
_entry.id   AF-A0A9Q2QLT8-F1
#
_cell.length_a   1.000
_cell.length_b   1.000
_cell.length_c   1.000
_cell.angle_alpha   90.00
_cell.angle_beta   90.00
_cell.angle_gamma   90.00
#
_symmetry.space_group_name_H-M   'P 1'
#
loop_
_entity.id
_entity.type
_entity.pdbx_description
1 polymer ?
#
loop_
_entity_poly.entity_id
_entity_poly.type
_entity_poly.pdbx_seq_one_letter_code
_entity_poly.pdbx_strand_id
1 'polypeptide(L)' 'MWNNIEIIVSFIIFVGALIFAVYSFYNNSITVGVGALIVTTVNIYYMIKALRAKREDNY' A
#
# COMPACT_ATOMS: atom_id res chain seq x y z
N MET A 1 0.28 -16.89 -10.16
CA MET A 1 0.09 -15.65 -10.96
C MET A 1 -0.68 -14.58 -10.19
N TRP A 2 -1.80 -14.91 -9.52
CA TRP A 2 -2.59 -13.97 -8.72
C TRP A 2 -1.80 -13.23 -7.64
N ASN A 3 -0.95 -13.93 -6.87
CA ASN A 3 -0.11 -13.28 -5.84
C ASN A 3 0.86 -12.23 -6.42
N ASN A 4 1.34 -12.39 -7.66
CA ASN A 4 2.19 -11.38 -8.30
C ASN A 4 1.39 -10.13 -8.67
N ILE A 5 0.16 -10.30 -9.15
CA ILE A 5 -0.73 -9.18 -9.50
C ILE A 5 -1.11 -8.42 -8.23
N GLU A 6 -1.43 -9.14 -7.15
CA GLU A 6 -1.78 -8.54 -5.86
C GLU A 6 -0.62 -7.70 -5.30
N ILE A 7 0.62 -8.20 -5.35
CA ILE A 7 1.82 -7.44 -4.95
C ILE A 7 1.96 -6.15 -5.78
N ILE A 8 1.83 -6.24 -7.11
CA ILE A 8 1.98 -5.08 -8.00
C ILE A 8 0.88 -4.04 -7.76
N VAL A 9 -0.38 -4.49 -7.63
CA VAL A 9 -1.51 -3.60 -7.38
C VAL A 9 -1.37 -2.92 -6.02
N SER A 10 -1.05 -3.67 -4.95
CA SER A 10 -0.81 -3.09 -3.63
C SER A 10 0.35 -2.11 -3.65
N PHE A 11 1.40 -2.36 -4.44
CA PHE A 11 2.52 -1.43 -4.60
C PHE A 11 2.10 -0.13 -5.29
N ILE A 12 1.31 -0.18 -6.36
CA ILE A 12 0.81 1.01 -7.06
C ILE A 12 -0.08 1.84 -6.12
N ILE A 13 -1.00 1.18 -5.39
CA ILE A 13 -1.87 1.86 -4.42
C ILE A 13 -1.04 2.47 -3.29
N PHE A 14 -0.01 1.77 -2.80
CA PHE A 14 0.91 2.27 -1.78
C PHE A 14 1.60 3.56 -2.24
N VAL A 15 2.19 3.58 -3.43
CA VAL A 15 2.87 4.77 -3.96
C VAL A 15 1.90 5.92 -4.15
N GLY A 16 0.72 5.66 -4.73
CA GLY A 16 -0.32 6.67 -4.94
C GLY A 16 -0.83 7.28 -3.63
N ALA A 17 -1.14 6.43 -2.64
CA ALA A 17 -1.60 6.87 -1.32
C ALA A 17 -0.52 7.68 -0.58
N LEU A 18 0.75 7.32 -0.74
CA LEU A 18 1.87 8.03 -0.11
C LEU A 18 2.07 9.42 -0.73
N ILE A 19 2.00 9.55 -2.06
CA ILE A 19 2.00 10.85 -2.75
C ILE A 19 0.80 11.70 -2.30
N PHE A 20 -0.38 11.09 -2.23
CA PHE A 20 -1.60 11.78 -1.82
C PHE A 20 -1.56 12.23 -0.35
N ALA A 21 -0.95 11.44 0.54
CA ALA A 21 -0.72 11.82 1.93
C ALA A 21 0.17 13.07 2.02
N VAL A 22 1.30 13.07 1.31
CA VAL A 22 2.23 14.22 1.26
C VAL A 22 1.53 15.47 0.73
N TYR A 23 0.79 15.34 -0.37
CA TYR A 23 0.03 16.45 -0.94
C TYR A 23 -1.05 16.98 0.02
N SER A 24 -1.74 16.09 0.73
CA SER A 24 -2.79 16.47 1.68
C SER A 24 -2.22 17.25 2.87
N PHE A 25 -1.08 16.83 3.41
CA PHE A 25 -0.39 17.58 4.46
C PHE A 25 0.14 18.92 3.95
N TYR A 26 0.65 18.99 2.73
CA TYR A 26 1.05 20.25 2.10
C TYR A 26 -0.14 21.23 1.99
N ASN A 27 -1.35 20.73 1.72
CA ASN A 27 -2.57 21.54 1.66
C ASN A 27 -3.27 21.71 3.03
N ASN A 28 -2.57 21.49 4.15
CA ASN A 28 -3.09 21.57 5.53
C ASN A 28 -4.31 20.69 5.83
N SER A 29 -4.60 19.67 5.02
CA SER A 29 -5.71 18.74 5.24
C SER A 29 -5.24 17.52 6.04
N ILE A 30 -5.25 17.67 7.37
CA ILE A 30 -4.77 16.64 8.31
C ILE A 30 -5.62 15.36 8.19
N THR A 31 -6.95 15.48 8.15
CA THR A 31 -7.86 14.33 8.08
C THR A 31 -7.60 13.48 6.84
N VAL A 32 -7.41 14.11 5.68
CA VAL A 32 -7.16 13.40 4.42
C VAL A 32 -5.76 12.80 4.41
N GLY A 33 -4.76 13.51 4.91
CA GLY A 33 -3.38 13.00 5.02
C GLY A 33 -3.28 11.77 5.93
N VAL A 34 -3.93 11.80 7.09
CA VAL A 34 -4.00 10.64 8.01
C VAL A 34 -4.75 9.48 7.38
N GLY A 35 -5.88 9.73 6.71
CA GLY A 35 -6.61 8.69 5.98
C GLY A 35 -5.74 8.01 4.91
N ALA A 36 -4.98 8.79 4.15
CA ALA A 36 -4.05 8.28 3.16
C ALA A 36 -2.94 7.44 3.81
N LEU A 37 -2.38 7.84 4.96
CA LEU A 37 -1.39 7.03 5.70
C LEU A 37 -1.95 5.68 6.17
N ILE A 38 -3.22 5.63 6.57
CA ILE A 38 -3.89 4.36 6.95
C ILE A 38 -3.96 3.44 5.73
N VAL A 39 -4.39 3.97 4.57
CA VAL A 39 -4.44 3.22 3.30
C VAL A 39 -3.06 2.68 2.92
N THR A 40 -2.02 3.50 3.05
CA THR A 40 -0.62 3.14 2.81
C THR A 40 -0.20 1.96 3.71
N THR A 41 -0.51 2.04 5.00
CA THR A 41 -0.16 1.01 5.99
C THR A 41 -0.87 -0.32 5.70
N VAL A 42 -2.15 -0.27 5.36
CA VAL A 42 -2.94 -1.47 5.02
C VAL A 42 -2.41 -2.15 3.75
N ASN A 43 -2.02 -1.37 2.74
CA ASN A 43 -1.44 -1.94 1.51
C ASN A 43 -0.07 -2.58 1.74
N ILE A 44 0.76 -2.03 2.63
CA ILE A 44 2.00 -2.68 3.06
C ILE A 44 1.69 -4.07 3.65
N TYR A 45 0.68 -4.17 4.52
CA TYR A 45 0.29 -5.45 5.12
C TYR A 45 -0.10 -6.49 4.07
N TYR A 46 -0.96 -6.14 3.11
CA TYR A 46 -1.34 -7.03 2.01
C TYR A 46 -0.14 -7.45 1.17
N MET A 47 0.76 -6.53 0.86
CA MET A 47 1.96 -6.81 0.09
C MET A 47 2.88 -7.79 0.82
N ILE A 48 3.09 -7.62 2.13
CA ILE A 48 3.87 -8.54 2.97
C ILE A 48 3.21 -9.92 3.02
N LYS A 49 1.88 -9.98 3.19
CA LYS A 49 1.12 -11.24 3.21
C LYS A 49 1.27 -11.99 1.88
N ALA A 50 1.11 -11.30 0.76
CA ALA A 50 1.25 -11.89 -0.58
C ALA A 50 2.70 -12.34 -0.86
N LEU A 51 3.71 -11.60 -0.39
CA LEU A 51 5.12 -12.00 -0.47
C LEU A 51 5.42 -13.26 0.35
N ARG A 52 4.85 -13.39 1.55
CA ARG A 52 5.00 -14.59 2.39
C ARG A 52 4.33 -15.81 1.74
N ALA A 53 3.09 -15.67 1.27
CA ALA A 53 2.39 -16.74 0.56
C ALA A 53 3.16 -17.20 -0.68
N LYS A 54 3.70 -16.26 -1.46
CA LYS A 54 4.55 -16.57 -2.61
C LYS A 54 5.83 -17.32 -2.21
N ARG A 55 6.40 -17.07 -1.04
CA ARG A 55 7.58 -17.79 -0.53
C ARG A 55 7.24 -19.22 -0.12
N GLU A 56 6.08 -19.42 0.50
CA GLU A 56 5.59 -20.75 0.90
C GLU A 56 5.22 -21.61 -0.32
N ASP A 57 4.59 -21.05 -1.35
CA ASP A 57 4.27 -21.77 -2.60
C ASP A 57 5.52 -22.23 -3.39
N ASN A 58 6.71 -21.66 -3.12
CA ASN A 58 7.96 -22.02 -3.79
C ASN A 58 8.81 -23.02 -2.97
N TYR A 59 8.30 -23.54 -1.85
CA TYR A 59 8.93 -24.56 -1.01
C TYR A 59 8.08 -25.84 -0.98
#